data_AF-A0A940LB99-F1
#
_entry.id   AF-A0A940LB99-F1
#
_cell.length_a   1.000
_cell.length_b   1.000
_cell.length_c   1.000
_cell.angle_alpha   90.00
_cell.angle_beta   90.00
_cell.angle_gamma   90.00
#
_symmetry.space_group_name_H-M   'P 1'
#
loop_
_entity.id
_entity.type
_entity.pdbx_description
1 polymer ?
#
loop_
_entity_poly.entity_id
_entity_poly.type
_entity_poly.pdbx_seq_one_letter_code
_entity_poly.pdbx_strand_id
1 'polypeptide(L)'
;MQKLFELFSTREIAFLTWLIIGLLAMTFGADIRKAMVGVLKALFGRKIFSILLLMSLYVTAVVLLLWKVRFWDTYLFKDTVFWFFSFAIVTFFSINKAEDNSFFKSLVGDCFKWMLFIEFFVNFYTFSLTTELIMFPIIVFIALIQAFSKTDNKYELVTKLFTNILALIGTLYFVYALYKTIVEYNVLFTTQNLFSLLLPIILTLALLPFLYSLALYMKYETLFVRVQFMSNNKDKTSKLKRAIFRTAKLNLSKLKTIEKRLNKIDFYRSNDIDEYVRHLVQ
;
A
#
# COMPACT_ATOMS: atom_id res chain seq x y z
N MET A 1 -14.17 -9.55 28.14
CA MET A 1 -14.11 -10.31 26.87
C MET A 1 -15.34 -10.10 25.99
N GLN A 2 -16.58 -10.17 26.49
CA GLN A 2 -17.80 -9.97 25.68
C GLN A 2 -17.84 -8.65 24.88
N LYS A 3 -17.45 -7.51 25.47
CA LYS A 3 -17.39 -6.21 24.77
C LYS A 3 -16.41 -6.13 23.59
N LEU A 4 -15.36 -6.97 23.57
CA LEU A 4 -14.42 -7.03 22.44
C LEU A 4 -15.03 -7.79 21.25
N PHE A 5 -15.80 -8.85 21.51
CA PHE A 5 -16.47 -9.62 20.47
C PHE A 5 -17.63 -8.85 19.81
N GLU A 6 -18.20 -7.84 20.47
CA GLU A 6 -19.24 -6.97 19.89
C GLU A 6 -18.69 -5.90 18.93
N LEU A 7 -17.39 -5.59 18.99
CA LEU A 7 -16.75 -4.58 18.14
C LEU A 7 -16.24 -5.13 16.80
N PHE A 8 -16.04 -6.44 16.71
CA PHE A 8 -15.49 -7.11 15.53
C PHE A 8 -16.53 -8.03 14.89
N SER A 9 -16.52 -8.06 13.56
CA SER A 9 -17.34 -9.00 12.80
C SER A 9 -16.83 -10.43 13.02
N THR A 10 -17.69 -11.42 12.80
CA THR A 10 -17.29 -12.83 12.96
C THR A 10 -16.14 -13.21 12.01
N ARG A 11 -16.05 -12.56 10.84
CA ARG A 11 -14.93 -12.72 9.90
C ARG A 11 -13.63 -12.14 10.43
N GLU A 12 -13.66 -10.96 11.04
CA GLU A 12 -12.47 -10.37 11.66
C GLU A 12 -11.99 -11.20 12.84
N ILE A 13 -12.91 -11.73 13.65
CA ILE A 13 -12.58 -12.63 14.74
C ILE A 13 -11.91 -13.90 14.19
N ALA A 14 -12.46 -14.50 13.12
CA ALA A 14 -11.86 -15.67 12.47
C ALA A 14 -10.47 -15.37 11.90
N PHE A 15 -10.32 -14.23 11.20
CA PHE A 15 -9.03 -13.75 10.68
C PHE A 15 -8.01 -13.57 11.81
N LEU A 16 -8.35 -12.85 12.88
CA LEU A 16 -7.47 -12.60 14.01
C LEU A 16 -7.08 -13.90 14.72
N THR A 17 -8.02 -14.82 14.89
CA THR A 17 -7.78 -16.12 15.51
C THR A 17 -6.73 -16.90 14.71
N TRP A 18 -6.93 -17.01 13.38
CA TRP A 18 -5.99 -17.73 12.52
C TRP A 18 -4.66 -17.00 12.32
N LEU A 19 -4.66 -15.66 12.35
CA LEU A 19 -3.43 -14.87 12.35
C LEU A 19 -2.59 -15.16 13.59
N ILE A 20 -3.20 -15.19 14.78
CA ILE A 20 -2.50 -15.56 16.02
C ILE A 20 -1.98 -16.99 15.96
N ILE A 21 -2.81 -17.95 15.54
CA ILE A 21 -2.39 -19.35 15.38
C ILE A 21 -1.22 -19.45 14.40
N GLY A 22 -1.28 -18.76 13.26
CA GLY A 22 -0.21 -18.72 12.26
C GLY A 22 1.08 -18.12 12.81
N LEU A 23 1.00 -16.98 13.51
CA LEU A 23 2.16 -16.35 14.15
C LEU A 23 2.81 -17.25 15.20
N LEU A 24 2.00 -17.93 16.03
CA LEU A 24 2.49 -18.92 16.98
C LEU A 24 3.13 -20.11 16.25
N ALA A 25 2.49 -20.62 15.20
CA ALA A 25 3.00 -21.72 14.40
C ALA A 25 4.38 -21.41 13.79
N MET A 26 4.59 -20.16 13.35
CA MET A 26 5.86 -19.70 12.80
C MET A 26 7.02 -19.74 13.81
N THR A 27 6.74 -19.75 15.12
CA THR A 27 7.79 -19.84 16.16
C THR A 27 8.40 -21.23 16.31
N PHE A 28 7.74 -22.28 15.83
CA PHE A 28 8.23 -23.65 15.94
C PHE A 28 9.36 -23.98 14.95
N GLY A 29 9.44 -23.28 13.82
CA GLY A 29 10.46 -23.50 12.80
C GLY A 29 11.68 -22.60 13.00
N ALA A 30 12.87 -23.18 13.22
CA ALA A 30 14.10 -22.40 13.39
C ALA A 30 14.39 -21.48 12.18
N ASP A 31 14.15 -21.98 10.96
CA ASP A 31 14.37 -21.21 9.73
C ASP A 31 13.30 -20.14 9.51
N ILE A 32 12.04 -20.44 9.84
CA ILE A 32 10.93 -19.48 9.77
C ILE A 32 11.19 -18.32 10.73
N ARG A 33 11.62 -18.62 11.95
CA ARG A 33 11.99 -17.60 12.94
C ARG A 33 13.14 -16.72 12.45
N LYS A 34 14.18 -17.30 11.83
CA LYS A 34 15.28 -16.51 11.24
C LYS A 34 14.76 -15.59 10.13
N ALA A 35 13.90 -16.10 9.25
CA ALA A 35 13.29 -15.31 8.18
C ALA A 35 12.43 -14.16 8.74
N MET A 36 11.58 -14.42 9.75
CA MET A 36 10.79 -13.40 10.43
C MET A 36 11.66 -12.30 11.06
N VAL A 37 12.73 -12.68 11.76
CA VAL A 37 13.67 -11.70 12.34
C VAL A 37 14.34 -10.88 11.23
N GLY A 38 14.65 -11.50 10.09
CA GLY A 38 15.15 -10.79 8.91
C GLY A 38 14.16 -9.73 8.40
N VAL A 39 12.89 -10.10 8.25
CA VAL A 39 11.82 -9.18 7.82
C VAL A 39 11.63 -8.05 8.83
N LEU A 40 11.57 -8.34 10.13
CA LEU A 40 11.46 -7.33 11.18
C LEU A 40 12.67 -6.39 11.19
N LYS A 41 13.90 -6.90 11.08
CA LYS A 41 15.10 -6.06 10.99
C LYS A 41 15.07 -5.15 9.77
N ALA A 42 14.54 -5.62 8.64
CA ALA A 42 14.38 -4.80 7.44
C ALA A 42 13.32 -3.71 7.64
N LEU A 43 12.15 -4.05 8.15
CA LEU A 43 11.05 -3.11 8.43
C LEU A 43 11.47 -2.03 9.45
N PHE A 44 12.15 -2.43 10.52
CA PHE A 44 12.65 -1.53 11.56
C PHE A 44 14.05 -0.97 11.27
N GLY A 45 14.53 -1.09 10.03
CA GLY A 45 15.75 -0.43 9.58
C GLY A 45 15.60 1.09 9.63
N ARG A 46 16.67 1.81 10.01
CA ARG A 46 16.64 3.26 10.31
C ARG A 46 15.89 4.10 9.26
N LYS A 47 16.11 3.86 7.96
CA LYS A 47 15.45 4.62 6.88
C LYS A 47 13.96 4.28 6.76
N ILE A 48 13.60 2.99 6.66
CA ILE A 48 12.21 2.54 6.50
C ILE A 48 11.39 2.94 7.71
N PHE A 49 11.89 2.66 8.92
CA PHE A 49 11.21 3.01 10.16
C PHE A 49 10.98 4.52 10.30
N SER A 50 11.98 5.36 9.98
CA SER A 50 11.82 6.81 10.09
C SER A 50 10.73 7.34 9.16
N ILE A 51 10.64 6.83 7.93
CA ILE A 51 9.63 7.27 6.97
C ILE A 51 8.25 6.72 7.34
N LEU A 52 8.16 5.46 7.81
CA LEU A 52 6.91 4.89 8.33
C LEU A 52 6.41 5.67 9.55
N LEU A 53 7.30 6.07 10.47
CA LEU A 53 6.95 6.91 11.61
C LEU A 53 6.43 8.28 11.15
N LEU A 54 7.10 8.90 10.17
CA LEU A 54 6.64 10.17 9.59
C LEU A 54 5.28 10.03 8.90
N MET A 55 5.04 8.92 8.19
CA MET A 55 3.74 8.60 7.60
C MET A 55 2.66 8.43 8.66
N SER A 56 2.95 7.72 9.76
CA SER A 56 2.02 7.56 10.88
C SER A 56 1.67 8.90 11.51
N LEU A 57 2.66 9.76 11.78
CA LEU A 57 2.44 11.10 12.32
C LEU A 57 1.61 11.97 11.37
N TYR A 58 1.87 11.89 10.06
CA TYR A 58 1.09 12.58 9.04
C TYR A 58 -0.36 12.12 9.04
N VAL A 59 -0.61 10.80 9.05
CA VAL A 59 -1.97 10.24 9.11
C VAL A 59 -2.67 10.65 10.41
N THR A 60 -1.98 10.63 11.56
CA THR A 60 -2.55 11.14 12.81
C THR A 60 -2.94 12.61 12.70
N ALA A 61 -2.11 13.46 12.10
CA ALA A 61 -2.45 14.85 11.88
C ALA A 61 -3.69 15.02 10.96
N VAL A 62 -3.79 14.22 9.89
CA VAL A 62 -4.97 14.19 9.02
C VAL A 62 -6.22 13.76 9.79
N VAL A 63 -6.14 12.71 10.60
CA VAL A 63 -7.27 12.25 11.44
C VAL A 63 -7.70 13.33 12.43
N LEU A 64 -6.76 14.03 13.07
CA LEU A 64 -7.07 15.16 13.95
C LEU A 64 -7.74 16.33 13.21
N LEU A 65 -7.36 16.59 11.96
CA LEU A 65 -8.04 17.57 11.12
C LEU A 65 -9.47 17.12 10.77
N LEU A 66 -9.66 15.85 10.41
CA LEU A 66 -10.98 15.26 10.13
C LEU A 66 -11.88 15.28 11.37
N TRP A 67 -11.32 15.07 12.56
CA TRP A 67 -12.04 15.20 13.82
C TRP A 67 -12.51 16.64 14.07
N LYS A 68 -11.64 17.63 13.82
CA LYS A 68 -12.01 19.06 13.95
C LYS A 68 -13.16 19.48 13.02
N VAL A 69 -13.22 18.95 11.80
CA VAL A 69 -14.33 19.23 10.86
C VAL A 69 -15.55 18.33 11.09
N ARG A 70 -15.59 17.56 12.19
CA ARG A 70 -16.66 16.62 12.56
C ARG A 70 -16.92 15.51 11.53
N PHE A 71 -15.93 15.20 10.70
CA PHE A 71 -16.01 14.05 9.79
C PHE A 71 -15.58 12.77 10.49
N TRP A 72 -14.55 12.84 11.34
CA TRP A 72 -14.04 11.67 12.06
C TRP A 72 -14.50 11.65 13.51
N ASP A 73 -14.90 10.47 13.99
CA ASP A 73 -15.25 10.20 15.39
C ASP A 73 -14.70 8.81 15.79
N THR A 74 -14.72 8.46 17.08
CA THR A 74 -14.06 7.27 17.63
C THR A 74 -14.54 5.95 17.03
N TYR A 75 -15.76 5.90 16.50
CA TYR A 75 -16.28 4.69 15.84
C TYR A 75 -15.52 4.35 14.54
N LEU A 76 -14.89 5.34 13.88
CA LEU A 76 -14.07 5.18 12.67
C LEU A 76 -12.61 4.79 12.94
N PHE A 77 -12.22 4.66 14.22
CA PHE A 77 -10.86 4.31 14.59
C PHE A 77 -10.43 2.97 14.01
N LYS A 78 -11.32 1.98 14.10
CA LYS A 78 -11.10 0.64 13.57
C LYS A 78 -10.85 0.69 12.06
N ASP A 79 -11.70 1.39 11.31
CA ASP A 79 -11.57 1.52 9.86
C ASP A 79 -10.29 2.25 9.46
N THR A 80 -9.88 3.26 10.23
CA THR A 80 -8.61 3.98 10.05
C THR A 80 -7.42 3.04 10.20
N VAL A 81 -7.41 2.20 11.25
CA VAL A 81 -6.34 1.23 11.51
C VAL A 81 -6.30 0.17 10.40
N PHE A 82 -7.46 -0.38 10.02
CA PHE A 82 -7.53 -1.35 8.92
C PHE A 82 -7.03 -0.75 7.61
N TRP A 83 -7.49 0.44 7.24
CA TRP A 83 -7.01 1.15 6.05
C TRP A 83 -5.49 1.38 6.10
N PHE A 84 -4.95 1.77 7.25
CA PHE A 84 -3.52 2.03 7.39
C PHE A 84 -2.68 0.77 7.13
N PHE A 85 -2.99 -0.33 7.80
CA PHE A 85 -2.21 -1.56 7.68
C PHE A 85 -2.44 -2.30 6.35
N SER A 86 -3.64 -2.22 5.79
CA SER A 86 -3.98 -2.97 4.58
C SER A 86 -3.69 -2.22 3.28
N PHE A 87 -3.89 -0.89 3.25
CA PHE A 87 -3.76 -0.10 2.03
C PHE A 87 -2.58 0.88 2.10
N ALA A 88 -2.46 1.65 3.18
CA ALA A 88 -1.43 2.70 3.28
C ALA A 88 -0.01 2.11 3.30
N ILE A 89 0.24 1.07 4.12
CA ILE A 89 1.55 0.39 4.16
C ILE A 89 1.89 -0.30 2.83
N VAL A 90 0.91 -0.98 2.21
CA VAL A 90 1.13 -1.64 0.92
C VAL A 90 1.49 -0.61 -0.16
N THR A 91 0.79 0.52 -0.17
CA THR A 91 1.07 1.64 -1.09
C THR A 91 2.42 2.30 -0.81
N PHE A 92 2.80 2.42 0.46
CA PHE A 92 4.12 2.91 0.85
C PHE A 92 5.24 2.06 0.23
N PHE A 93 5.12 0.73 0.24
CA PHE A 93 6.14 -0.14 -0.37
C PHE A 93 6.11 -0.14 -1.90
N SER A 94 4.97 0.15 -2.52
CA SER A 94 4.84 0.23 -3.98
C SER A 94 5.29 1.57 -4.57
N ILE A 95 5.54 2.59 -3.72
CA ILE A 95 5.90 3.95 -4.15
C ILE A 95 7.23 4.00 -4.93
N ASN A 96 8.11 3.01 -4.74
CA ASN A 96 9.35 2.89 -5.49
C ASN A 96 9.12 2.67 -7.00
N LYS A 97 7.92 2.22 -7.40
CA LYS A 97 7.48 2.07 -8.78
C LYS A 97 6.86 3.34 -9.36
N ALA A 98 6.71 4.41 -8.58
CA ALA A 98 6.11 5.65 -9.05
C ALA A 98 7.03 6.34 -10.07
N GLU A 99 6.55 6.40 -11.31
CA GLU A 99 7.29 7.02 -12.42
C GLU A 99 6.71 8.35 -12.88
N ASP A 100 5.39 8.52 -12.74
CA ASP A 100 4.65 9.69 -13.20
C ASP A 100 3.32 9.84 -12.43
N ASN A 101 2.54 10.85 -12.82
CA ASN A 101 1.25 11.16 -12.19
C ASN A 101 0.18 10.08 -12.41
N SER A 102 0.33 9.19 -13.41
CA SER A 102 -0.63 8.11 -13.67
C SER A 102 -0.63 7.09 -12.54
N PHE A 103 0.53 6.84 -11.91
CA PHE A 103 0.64 6.01 -10.72
C PHE A 103 -0.25 6.52 -9.58
N PHE A 104 -0.21 7.83 -9.29
CA PHE A 104 -1.02 8.39 -8.22
C PHE A 104 -2.52 8.40 -8.54
N LYS A 105 -2.87 8.56 -9.82
CA LYS A 105 -4.27 8.41 -10.27
C LYS A 105 -4.76 6.96 -10.10
N SER A 106 -3.92 5.97 -10.41
CA SER A 106 -4.29 4.57 -10.25
C SER A 106 -4.49 4.21 -8.78
N LEU A 107 -3.70 4.78 -7.86
CA LEU A 107 -3.89 4.56 -6.41
C LEU A 107 -5.31 4.92 -5.92
N VAL A 108 -5.92 5.98 -6.44
CA VAL A 108 -7.29 6.36 -6.06
C VAL A 108 -8.29 5.30 -6.54
N GLY A 109 -8.15 4.84 -7.80
CA GLY A 109 -9.00 3.78 -8.35
C GLY A 109 -8.81 2.45 -7.63
N ASP A 110 -7.57 2.11 -7.28
CA ASP A 110 -7.25 0.89 -6.53
C ASP A 110 -7.76 0.96 -5.09
N CYS A 111 -7.70 2.13 -4.45
CA CYS A 111 -8.31 2.36 -3.14
C CYS A 111 -9.82 2.16 -3.19
N PHE A 112 -10.50 2.66 -4.22
CA PHE A 112 -11.94 2.50 -4.35
C PHE A 112 -12.33 1.02 -4.49
N LYS A 113 -11.63 0.28 -5.35
CA LYS A 113 -11.83 -1.18 -5.49
C LYS A 113 -11.55 -1.91 -4.17
N TRP A 114 -10.45 -1.56 -3.50
CA TRP A 114 -10.04 -2.15 -2.22
C TRP A 114 -11.08 -1.91 -1.12
N MET A 115 -11.57 -0.68 -1.02
CA MET A 115 -12.60 -0.27 -0.06
C MET A 115 -13.90 -1.02 -0.30
N LEU A 116 -14.40 -1.09 -1.54
CA LEU A 116 -15.58 -1.88 -1.86
C LEU A 116 -15.38 -3.34 -1.47
N PHE A 117 -14.21 -3.90 -1.77
CA PHE A 117 -13.90 -5.27 -1.35
C PHE A 117 -13.94 -5.41 0.17
N ILE A 118 -13.26 -4.56 0.94
CA ILE A 118 -13.22 -4.66 2.40
C ILE A 118 -14.59 -4.45 3.04
N GLU A 119 -15.33 -3.43 2.63
CA GLU A 119 -16.58 -3.10 3.31
C GLU A 119 -17.66 -4.16 3.06
N PHE A 120 -17.81 -4.63 1.81
CA PHE A 120 -18.79 -5.67 1.47
C PHE A 120 -18.36 -7.07 1.91
N PHE A 121 -17.07 -7.37 1.84
CA PHE A 121 -16.56 -8.68 2.22
C PHE A 121 -16.38 -8.74 3.75
N VAL A 122 -15.58 -7.88 4.35
CA VAL A 122 -15.17 -8.01 5.76
C VAL A 122 -16.23 -7.55 6.76
N ASN A 123 -16.97 -6.47 6.44
CA ASN A 123 -17.79 -5.76 7.42
C ASN A 123 -19.29 -6.07 7.34
N PHE A 124 -19.93 -5.93 6.18
CA PHE A 124 -21.40 -5.95 6.13
C PHE A 124 -22.03 -7.34 6.23
N TYR A 125 -21.43 -8.36 5.61
CA TYR A 125 -22.08 -9.67 5.48
C TYR A 125 -21.16 -10.80 5.88
N THR A 126 -21.18 -11.11 7.17
CA THR A 126 -20.42 -12.20 7.76
C THR A 126 -21.29 -13.40 8.08
N PHE A 127 -20.73 -14.60 7.93
CA PHE A 127 -21.40 -15.84 8.32
C PHE A 127 -21.35 -16.05 9.85
N SER A 128 -21.93 -17.14 10.34
CA SER A 128 -21.74 -17.53 11.74
C SER A 128 -20.24 -17.69 12.06
N LEU A 129 -19.84 -17.40 13.29
CA LEU A 129 -18.43 -17.49 13.70
C LEU A 129 -17.84 -18.88 13.41
N THR A 130 -18.58 -19.94 13.68
CA THR A 130 -18.16 -21.33 13.39
C THR A 130 -17.91 -21.53 11.90
N THR A 131 -18.78 -21.00 11.03
CA THR A 131 -18.61 -21.09 9.58
C THR A 131 -17.37 -20.33 9.12
N GLU A 132 -17.16 -19.10 9.59
CA GLU A 132 -15.99 -18.28 9.24
C GLU A 132 -14.68 -18.94 9.70
N LEU A 133 -14.65 -19.53 10.91
CA LEU A 133 -13.47 -20.24 11.44
C LEU A 133 -13.07 -21.45 10.61
N ILE A 134 -14.02 -22.15 9.99
CA ILE A 134 -13.77 -23.31 9.12
C ILE A 134 -13.42 -22.86 7.70
N MET A 135 -14.13 -21.87 7.15
CA MET A 135 -13.92 -21.38 5.79
C MET A 135 -12.57 -20.68 5.62
N PHE A 136 -12.15 -19.89 6.61
CA PHE A 136 -10.90 -19.14 6.54
C PHE A 136 -9.66 -20.01 6.22
N PRO A 137 -9.34 -21.08 6.97
CA PRO A 137 -8.18 -21.92 6.70
C PRO A 137 -8.30 -22.66 5.36
N ILE A 138 -9.51 -23.02 4.93
CA ILE A 138 -9.75 -23.63 3.61
C ILE A 138 -9.37 -22.66 2.50
N ILE A 139 -9.82 -21.40 2.57
CA ILE A 139 -9.49 -20.36 1.61
C ILE A 139 -7.98 -20.09 1.60
N VAL A 140 -7.35 -19.97 2.78
CA VAL A 140 -5.90 -19.78 2.91
C VAL A 140 -5.14 -20.95 2.29
N PHE A 141 -5.56 -22.19 2.55
CA PHE A 141 -4.91 -23.38 2.01
C PHE A 141 -5.00 -23.43 0.47
N ILE A 142 -6.17 -23.16 -0.10
CA ILE A 142 -6.39 -23.04 -1.56
C ILE A 142 -5.49 -21.94 -2.14
N ALA A 143 -5.42 -20.78 -1.49
CA ALA A 143 -4.57 -19.67 -1.91
C ALA A 143 -3.08 -20.01 -1.85
N LEU A 144 -2.63 -20.76 -0.84
CA LEU A 144 -1.25 -21.23 -0.74
C LEU A 144 -0.90 -22.22 -1.85
N ILE A 145 -1.79 -23.15 -2.19
CA ILE A 145 -1.59 -24.06 -3.34
C ILE A 145 -1.52 -23.28 -4.65
N GLN A 146 -2.40 -22.29 -4.83
CA GLN A 146 -2.38 -21.42 -6.00
C GLN A 146 -1.06 -20.62 -6.08
N ALA A 147 -0.59 -20.07 -4.96
CA ALA A 147 0.65 -19.30 -4.92
C ALA A 147 1.87 -20.19 -5.20
N PHE A 148 1.91 -21.39 -4.62
CA PHE A 148 2.97 -22.37 -4.86
C PHE A 148 3.00 -22.83 -6.33
N SER A 149 1.83 -23.16 -6.90
CA SER A 149 1.75 -23.61 -8.30
C SER A 149 2.15 -22.54 -9.32
N LYS A 150 2.08 -21.25 -8.98
CA LYS A 150 2.59 -20.15 -9.82
C LYS A 150 4.11 -20.08 -9.93
N THR A 151 4.86 -20.81 -9.09
CA THR A 151 6.33 -20.75 -9.08
C THR A 151 6.98 -21.51 -10.24
N ASP A 152 6.26 -22.48 -10.83
CA ASP A 152 6.75 -23.30 -11.93
C ASP A 152 5.64 -23.52 -12.97
N ASN A 153 5.97 -23.26 -14.25
CA ASN A 153 5.05 -23.43 -15.38
C ASN A 153 4.50 -24.87 -15.49
N LYS A 154 5.20 -25.88 -14.96
CA LYS A 154 4.71 -27.26 -14.90
C LYS A 154 3.36 -27.40 -14.20
N TYR A 155 3.03 -26.50 -13.27
CA TYR A 155 1.79 -26.53 -12.49
C TYR A 155 0.71 -25.56 -13.01
N GLU A 156 0.77 -25.15 -14.28
CA GLU A 156 -0.19 -24.20 -14.85
C GLU A 156 -1.65 -24.68 -14.72
N LEU A 157 -1.91 -25.98 -14.91
CA LEU A 157 -3.26 -26.55 -14.77
C LEU A 157 -3.77 -26.42 -13.32
N VAL A 158 -2.93 -26.70 -12.33
CA VAL A 158 -3.23 -26.51 -10.91
C VAL A 158 -3.52 -25.04 -10.61
N THR A 159 -2.69 -24.15 -11.16
CA THR A 159 -2.87 -22.70 -11.01
C THR A 159 -4.25 -22.27 -11.52
N LYS A 160 -4.65 -22.72 -12.72
CA LYS A 160 -5.96 -22.41 -13.31
C LYS A 160 -7.11 -22.95 -12.48
N LEU A 161 -7.03 -24.20 -12.02
CA LEU A 161 -8.07 -24.82 -11.19
C LEU A 161 -8.29 -24.05 -9.89
N PHE A 162 -7.23 -23.82 -9.10
CA PHE A 162 -7.37 -23.11 -7.82
C PHE A 162 -7.71 -21.62 -8.01
N THR A 163 -7.33 -21.01 -9.13
CA THR A 163 -7.80 -19.66 -9.50
C THR A 163 -9.30 -19.64 -9.75
N ASN A 164 -9.84 -20.62 -10.48
CA ASN A 164 -11.27 -20.73 -10.73
C ASN A 164 -12.06 -21.03 -9.45
N ILE A 165 -11.54 -21.87 -8.56
CA ILE A 165 -12.16 -22.15 -7.25
C ILE A 165 -12.21 -20.87 -6.41
N LEU A 166 -11.09 -20.12 -6.31
CA LEU A 166 -11.07 -18.84 -5.60
C LEU A 166 -12.03 -17.82 -6.22
N ALA A 167 -12.10 -17.76 -7.55
CA ALA A 167 -13.02 -16.89 -8.26
C ALA A 167 -14.49 -17.27 -7.98
N LEU A 168 -14.83 -18.56 -7.95
CA LEU A 168 -16.16 -19.04 -7.62
C LEU A 168 -16.54 -18.67 -6.17
N ILE A 169 -15.65 -18.94 -5.21
CA ILE A 169 -15.86 -18.55 -3.81
C ILE A 169 -16.07 -17.04 -3.71
N GLY A 170 -15.17 -16.24 -4.29
CA GLY A 170 -15.30 -14.78 -4.29
C GLY A 170 -16.61 -14.29 -4.92
N THR A 171 -17.05 -14.93 -6.01
CA THR A 171 -18.31 -14.60 -6.68
C THR A 171 -19.51 -14.92 -5.80
N LEU A 172 -19.54 -16.07 -5.11
CA LEU A 172 -20.62 -16.43 -4.20
C LEU A 172 -20.76 -15.42 -3.05
N TYR A 173 -19.64 -15.02 -2.44
CA TYR A 173 -19.62 -13.98 -1.41
C TYR A 173 -20.12 -12.64 -1.96
N PHE A 174 -19.69 -12.27 -3.18
CA PHE A 174 -20.12 -11.03 -3.82
C PHE A 174 -21.62 -11.01 -4.12
N VAL A 175 -22.17 -12.09 -4.66
CA VAL A 175 -23.62 -12.22 -4.92
C VAL A 175 -24.42 -12.19 -3.61
N TYR A 176 -23.94 -12.86 -2.56
CA TYR A 176 -24.56 -12.81 -1.23
C TYR A 176 -24.57 -11.39 -0.67
N ALA A 177 -23.46 -10.68 -0.79
CA ALA A 177 -23.36 -9.29 -0.36
C ALA A 177 -24.31 -8.38 -1.13
N LEU A 178 -24.40 -8.54 -2.46
CA LEU A 178 -25.35 -7.78 -3.30
C LEU A 178 -26.81 -8.08 -2.92
N TYR A 179 -27.17 -9.35 -2.75
CA TYR A 179 -28.51 -9.75 -2.34
C TYR A 179 -28.91 -9.08 -1.03
N LYS A 180 -28.06 -9.18 -0.02
CA LYS A 180 -28.32 -8.54 1.27
C LYS A 180 -28.34 -7.02 1.20
N THR A 181 -27.51 -6.41 0.35
CA THR A 181 -27.51 -4.95 0.11
C THR A 181 -28.86 -4.47 -0.42
N ILE A 182 -29.46 -5.23 -1.34
CA ILE A 182 -30.76 -4.89 -1.93
C ILE A 182 -31.88 -5.07 -0.91
N VAL A 183 -31.83 -6.15 -0.12
CA VAL A 183 -32.88 -6.47 0.88
C VAL A 183 -32.81 -5.56 2.11
N GLU A 184 -31.60 -5.20 2.57
CA GLU A 184 -31.35 -4.44 3.81
C GLU A 184 -30.68 -3.09 3.53
N TYR A 185 -31.10 -2.40 2.47
CA TYR A 185 -30.49 -1.14 2.03
C TYR A 185 -30.47 -0.05 3.12
N ASN A 186 -31.50 -0.03 3.99
CA ASN A 186 -31.63 0.90 5.09
C ASN A 186 -30.50 0.81 6.13
N VAL A 187 -29.85 -0.36 6.25
CA VAL A 187 -28.69 -0.56 7.13
C VAL A 187 -27.44 0.11 6.55
N LEU A 188 -27.28 0.09 5.21
CA LEU A 188 -26.13 0.69 4.53
C LEU A 188 -26.16 2.23 4.53
N PHE A 189 -27.34 2.83 4.36
CA PHE A 189 -27.49 4.29 4.21
C PHE A 189 -27.56 5.06 5.54
N THR A 190 -27.02 4.50 6.63
CA THR A 190 -26.85 5.26 7.88
C THR A 190 -25.68 6.23 7.74
N THR A 191 -25.74 7.37 8.43
CA THR A 191 -24.66 8.37 8.43
C THR A 191 -23.31 7.79 8.88
N GLN A 192 -23.32 6.90 9.87
CA GLN A 192 -22.11 6.24 10.35
C GLN A 192 -21.47 5.35 9.27
N ASN A 193 -22.28 4.54 8.59
CA ASN A 193 -21.80 3.64 7.53
C ASN A 193 -21.34 4.42 6.29
N LEU A 194 -22.00 5.53 5.95
CA LEU A 194 -21.54 6.42 4.89
C LEU A 194 -20.17 7.04 5.20
N PHE A 195 -19.92 7.43 6.45
CA PHE A 195 -18.61 7.93 6.86
C PHE A 195 -17.55 6.83 6.88
N SER A 196 -17.89 5.62 7.35
CA SER A 196 -17.02 4.43 7.25
C SER A 196 -16.60 4.16 5.81
N LEU A 197 -17.58 4.18 4.90
CA LEU A 197 -17.36 4.03 3.46
C LEU A 197 -16.44 5.14 2.92
N LEU A 198 -16.73 6.42 3.18
CA LEU A 198 -15.96 7.52 2.58
C LEU A 198 -14.56 7.68 3.18
N LEU A 199 -14.33 7.21 4.41
CA LEU A 199 -13.11 7.43 5.15
C LEU A 199 -11.84 6.92 4.43
N PRO A 200 -11.74 5.67 3.94
CA PRO A 200 -10.59 5.20 3.17
C PRO A 200 -10.26 6.06 1.94
N ILE A 201 -11.26 6.59 1.25
CA ILE A 201 -11.06 7.45 0.07
C ILE A 201 -10.45 8.78 0.51
N ILE A 202 -11.03 9.41 1.54
CA ILE A 202 -10.56 10.70 2.06
C ILE A 202 -9.15 10.57 2.62
N LEU A 203 -8.87 9.51 3.39
CA LEU A 203 -7.53 9.25 3.92
C LEU A 203 -6.52 8.99 2.80
N THR A 204 -6.87 8.24 1.76
CA THR A 204 -6.00 8.01 0.60
C THR A 204 -5.72 9.31 -0.16
N LEU A 205 -6.74 10.10 -0.45
CA LEU A 205 -6.58 11.41 -1.11
C LEU A 205 -5.69 12.34 -0.28
N ALA A 206 -5.90 12.37 1.04
CA ALA A 206 -5.08 13.14 1.96
C ALA A 206 -3.64 12.60 2.08
N LEU A 207 -3.42 11.30 1.84
CA LEU A 207 -2.09 10.66 1.85
C LEU A 207 -1.32 10.90 0.54
N LEU A 208 -1.98 11.22 -0.58
CA LEU A 208 -1.32 11.43 -1.88
C LEU A 208 -0.20 12.49 -1.85
N PRO A 209 -0.36 13.68 -1.23
CA PRO A 209 0.72 14.67 -1.15
C PRO A 209 1.97 14.13 -0.44
N PHE A 210 1.78 13.33 0.63
CA PHE A 210 2.87 12.68 1.33
C PHE A 210 3.58 11.65 0.43
N LEU A 211 2.82 10.76 -0.21
CA LEU A 211 3.37 9.75 -1.11
C LEU A 211 4.09 10.36 -2.32
N TYR A 212 3.54 11.44 -2.89
CA TYR A 212 4.16 12.17 -3.98
C TYR A 212 5.50 12.79 -3.56
N SER A 213 5.52 13.41 -2.39
CA SER A 213 6.75 13.99 -1.81
C SER A 213 7.80 12.91 -1.53
N LEU A 214 7.37 11.75 -1.03
CA LEU A 214 8.24 10.60 -0.80
C LEU A 214 8.83 10.04 -2.11
N ALA A 215 8.00 9.87 -3.14
CA ALA A 215 8.45 9.42 -4.46
C ALA A 215 9.52 10.38 -5.04
N LEU A 216 9.27 11.68 -4.96
CA LEU A 216 10.24 12.71 -5.37
C LEU A 216 11.54 12.60 -4.58
N TYR A 217 11.46 12.51 -3.25
CA TYR A 217 12.62 12.36 -2.38
C TYR A 217 13.47 11.14 -2.77
N MET A 218 12.84 9.98 -2.96
CA MET A 218 13.53 8.73 -3.34
C MET A 218 14.23 8.85 -4.71
N LYS A 219 13.57 9.48 -5.69
CA LYS A 219 14.14 9.71 -7.01
C LYS A 219 15.32 10.69 -6.97
N TYR A 220 15.20 11.77 -6.21
CA TYR A 220 16.33 12.69 -6.00
C TYR A 220 17.50 12.01 -5.29
N GLU A 221 17.25 11.26 -4.22
CA GLU A 221 18.31 10.52 -3.50
C GLU A 221 19.06 9.58 -4.45
N THR A 222 18.33 8.78 -5.24
CA THR A 222 18.92 7.83 -6.20
C THR A 222 19.74 8.54 -7.28
N LEU A 223 19.19 9.60 -7.88
CA LEU A 223 19.88 10.37 -8.91
C LEU A 223 21.12 11.08 -8.36
N PHE A 224 21.05 11.62 -7.16
CA PHE A 224 22.16 12.33 -6.53
C PHE A 224 23.28 11.41 -6.05
N VAL A 225 22.95 10.18 -5.65
CA VAL A 225 23.96 9.13 -5.41
C VAL A 225 24.63 8.75 -6.73
N ARG A 226 23.87 8.55 -7.81
CA ARG A 226 24.45 8.28 -9.14
C ARG A 226 25.41 9.39 -9.58
N VAL A 227 25.01 10.66 -9.43
CA VAL A 227 25.85 11.83 -9.76
C VAL A 227 27.17 11.84 -8.99
N GLN A 228 27.18 11.42 -7.72
CA GLN A 228 28.42 11.36 -6.93
C GLN A 228 29.43 10.35 -7.50
N PHE A 229 28.95 9.26 -8.10
CA PHE A 229 29.82 8.29 -8.77
C PHE A 229 30.23 8.70 -10.20
N MET A 230 29.62 9.77 -10.76
CA MET A 230 29.97 10.25 -12.08
C MET A 230 31.25 11.09 -12.10
N SER A 231 31.61 11.80 -11.02
CA SER A 231 32.84 12.63 -11.00
C SER A 231 33.39 12.84 -9.61
N ASN A 232 34.72 12.83 -9.50
CA ASN A 232 35.43 13.15 -8.25
C ASN A 232 35.47 14.67 -7.94
N ASN A 233 35.10 15.53 -8.89
CA ASN A 233 35.06 16.98 -8.66
C ASN A 233 33.78 17.36 -7.88
N LYS A 234 33.96 17.72 -6.61
CA LYS A 234 32.85 18.08 -5.70
C LYS A 234 32.07 19.31 -6.16
N ASP A 235 32.73 20.30 -6.74
CA ASP A 235 32.07 21.52 -7.21
C ASP A 235 31.24 21.24 -8.47
N LYS A 236 31.78 20.47 -9.41
CA LYS A 236 31.09 20.08 -10.64
C LYS A 236 29.84 19.23 -10.34
N THR A 237 29.95 18.28 -9.41
CA THR A 237 28.80 17.45 -8.96
C THR A 237 27.76 18.26 -8.19
N SER A 238 28.18 19.20 -7.33
CA SER A 238 27.26 20.10 -6.61
C SER A 238 26.49 21.02 -7.56
N LYS A 239 27.16 21.59 -8.57
CA LYS A 239 26.51 22.37 -9.64
C LYS A 239 25.47 21.54 -10.39
N LEU A 240 25.80 20.30 -10.77
CA LEU A 240 24.85 19.41 -11.44
C LEU A 240 23.62 19.09 -10.57
N LYS A 241 23.80 18.80 -9.28
CA LYS A 241 22.65 18.56 -8.38
C LYS A 241 21.73 19.78 -8.29
N ARG A 242 22.30 20.99 -8.21
CA ARG A 242 21.53 22.25 -8.19
C ARG A 242 20.79 22.48 -9.51
N ALA A 243 21.43 22.23 -10.65
CA ALA A 243 20.83 22.34 -11.98
C ALA A 243 19.64 21.38 -12.16
N ILE A 244 19.82 20.11 -11.74
CA ILE A 244 18.76 19.10 -11.74
C ILE A 244 17.58 19.55 -10.86
N PHE A 245 17.85 20.00 -9.63
CA PHE A 245 16.80 20.45 -8.71
C PHE A 245 16.02 21.65 -9.25
N ARG A 246 16.71 22.64 -9.85
CA ARG A 246 16.08 23.83 -10.46
C ARG A 246 15.22 23.51 -11.68
N THR A 247 15.64 22.51 -12.46
CA THR A 247 14.96 22.12 -13.71
C THR A 247 13.76 21.23 -13.46
N ALA A 248 13.92 20.21 -12.61
CA ALA A 248 12.86 19.24 -12.30
C ALA A 248 11.87 19.76 -11.25
N LYS A 249 12.32 20.52 -10.23
CA LYS A 249 11.50 21.01 -9.11
C LYS A 249 10.66 19.88 -8.48
N LEU A 250 9.34 20.01 -8.48
CA LEU A 250 8.39 19.01 -7.97
C LEU A 250 7.79 18.16 -9.10
N ASN A 251 8.39 18.10 -10.29
CA ASN A 251 7.86 17.35 -11.42
C ASN A 251 8.58 16.00 -11.55
N LEU A 252 7.87 14.92 -11.17
CA LEU A 252 8.39 13.56 -11.19
C LEU A 252 8.75 13.10 -12.62
N SER A 253 7.93 13.46 -13.61
CA SER A 253 8.16 13.11 -15.02
C SER A 253 9.43 13.76 -15.57
N LYS A 254 9.68 15.04 -15.27
CA LYS A 254 10.93 15.73 -15.65
C LYS A 254 12.14 15.07 -15.00
N LEU A 255 12.04 14.73 -13.71
CA LEU A 255 13.12 14.07 -12.98
C LEU A 255 13.47 12.70 -13.57
N LYS A 256 12.46 11.93 -13.98
CA LYS A 256 12.63 10.66 -14.70
C LYS A 256 13.32 10.85 -16.06
N THR A 257 12.94 11.87 -16.83
CA THR A 257 13.59 12.15 -18.13
C THR A 257 15.07 12.49 -17.93
N ILE A 258 15.40 13.32 -16.93
CA ILE A 258 16.79 13.60 -16.56
C ILE A 258 17.50 12.30 -16.15
N GLU A 259 16.91 11.50 -15.26
CA GLU A 259 17.50 10.24 -14.79
C GLU A 259 17.85 9.29 -15.95
N LYS A 260 16.99 9.22 -16.98
CA LYS A 260 17.20 8.37 -18.16
C LYS A 260 18.24 8.91 -19.14
N ARG A 261 18.25 10.22 -19.38
CA ARG A 261 19.12 10.86 -20.39
C ARG A 261 20.47 11.31 -19.85
N LEU A 262 20.64 11.41 -18.54
CA LEU A 262 21.89 11.82 -17.91
C LEU A 262 23.00 10.79 -18.17
N ASN A 263 24.01 11.20 -18.94
CA ASN A 263 25.18 10.38 -19.27
C ASN A 263 26.45 11.02 -18.71
N LYS A 264 27.34 10.17 -18.17
CA LYS A 264 28.65 10.57 -17.66
C LYS A 264 29.49 11.29 -18.72
N ILE A 265 29.53 10.80 -19.96
CA ILE A 265 30.36 11.36 -21.04
C ILE A 265 29.95 12.80 -21.36
N ASP A 266 28.66 13.03 -21.57
CA ASP A 266 28.12 14.34 -21.93
C ASP A 266 28.28 15.34 -20.78
N PHE A 267 28.09 14.89 -19.53
CA PHE A 267 28.36 15.69 -18.34
C PHE A 267 29.85 16.09 -18.20
N TYR A 268 30.78 15.22 -18.59
CA TYR A 268 32.20 15.59 -18.60
C TYR A 268 32.50 16.65 -19.66
N ARG A 269 31.91 16.53 -20.85
CA ARG A 269 32.09 17.44 -21.99
C ARG A 269 31.36 18.78 -21.86
N SER A 270 30.31 18.84 -21.03
CA SER A 270 29.53 20.08 -20.86
C SER A 270 30.35 21.17 -20.14
N ASN A 271 30.50 22.33 -20.80
CA ASN A 271 31.03 23.55 -20.20
C ASN A 271 29.98 24.28 -19.35
N ASP A 272 28.72 24.31 -19.82
CA ASP A 272 27.56 24.81 -19.07
C ASP A 272 26.66 23.65 -18.61
N ILE A 273 26.61 23.45 -17.29
CA ILE A 273 25.84 22.37 -16.66
C ILE A 273 24.35 22.71 -16.61
N ASP A 274 23.99 23.99 -16.47
CA ASP A 274 22.60 24.43 -16.40
C ASP A 274 21.92 24.36 -17.77
N GLU A 275 22.66 24.65 -18.85
CA GLU A 275 22.19 24.45 -20.23
C GLU A 275 22.04 22.95 -20.55
N TYR A 276 23.06 22.15 -20.22
CA TYR A 276 23.03 20.70 -20.42
C TYR A 276 21.79 20.04 -19.80
N VAL A 277 21.50 20.34 -18.52
CA VAL A 277 20.34 19.76 -17.82
C VAL A 277 19.01 20.23 -18.43
N ARG A 278 18.93 21.47 -18.93
CA ARG A 278 17.72 21.98 -19.61
C ARG A 278 17.45 21.22 -20.92
N HIS A 279 18.49 20.93 -21.70
CA HIS A 279 18.34 20.11 -22.91
C HIS A 279 17.89 18.68 -22.64
N LEU A 280 18.18 18.11 -21.47
CA LEU A 280 17.69 16.77 -21.13
C LEU A 280 16.17 16.70 -21.04
N VAL A 281 15.48 17.83 -20.79
CA VAL A 281 14.02 17.86 -20.54
C VAL A 281 13.23 18.43 -21.72
N GLN A 282 13.92 18.93 -22.76
CA GLN A 282 13.33 19.29 -24.05
C GLN A 282 13.05 18.04 -24.88
#